data_AF-A0A268HCL4-F1
#
_entry.id   AF-A0A268HCL4-F1
#
_cell.length_a   1.000
_cell.length_b   1.000
_cell.length_c   1.000
_cell.angle_alpha   90.00
_cell.angle_beta   90.00
_cell.angle_gamma   90.00
#
_symmetry.space_group_name_H-M   'P 1'
#
loop_
_entity.id
_entity.type
_entity.pdbx_description
1 polymer ?
#
loop_
_entity_poly.entity_id
_entity_poly.type
_entity_poly.pdbx_seq_one_letter_code
_entity_poly.pdbx_strand_id
1 'polypeptide(L)'
;MTNSLVNLESQVYYLETDSSIFNIDHNSPYPINIQIREQIKWLIGKGLLNPGESLPSTNQLANQLSINRNTIQAVYTQLKDEGLLLIQKGRGTHVADEKAIEKFKASNPHLPFAEQSMKDAADLGYDVEQVLLSAYAYIKLFGQPMVKRSRYLFVECKISACVFYLDEIKKMTDAEIISIDVNSTSVEELNEEINRADIVVTRADLYDKVKGFSQDDHKTIISVGSTKDVSLLLKMLRH
;
A
#
# COMPACT_ATOMS: atom_id res chain seq x y z
N MET A 1 -18.53 33.76 3.58
CA MET A 1 -17.49 34.82 3.40
C MET A 1 -16.84 34.96 4.76
N THR A 2 -15.60 34.57 5.04
CA THR A 2 -14.37 34.33 4.28
C THR A 2 -13.46 33.53 5.20
N ASN A 3 -13.05 32.32 4.83
CA ASN A 3 -11.76 31.76 5.28
C ASN A 3 -11.31 30.57 4.41
N SER A 4 -11.36 30.74 3.09
CA SER A 4 -11.06 29.67 2.11
C SER A 4 -9.71 29.88 1.39
N LEU A 5 -8.75 30.56 2.02
CA LEU A 5 -7.44 30.87 1.42
C LEU A 5 -6.24 30.72 2.36
N VAL A 6 -6.40 30.10 3.54
CA VAL A 6 -5.26 29.62 4.32
C VAL A 6 -5.15 28.15 3.89
N ASN A 7 -4.20 27.69 3.06
CA ASN A 7 -2.82 27.48 3.46
C ASN A 7 -2.00 26.84 2.30
N LEU A 8 -2.01 27.42 1.09
CA LEU A 8 -1.07 27.04 0.02
C LEU A 8 0.14 27.99 -0.04
N GLU A 9 -0.06 29.27 0.30
CA GLU A 9 1.03 30.23 0.44
C GLU A 9 1.82 30.05 1.75
N SER A 10 1.23 29.46 2.80
CA SER A 10 1.94 29.28 4.08
C SER A 10 2.84 28.04 4.12
N GLN A 11 2.81 27.16 3.10
CA GLN A 11 3.87 26.15 2.90
C GLN A 11 5.15 26.76 2.31
N VAL A 12 5.02 27.84 1.52
CA VAL A 12 6.18 28.56 0.95
C VAL A 12 6.81 29.49 2.00
N TYR A 13 6.03 29.98 2.97
CA TYR A 13 6.51 30.91 3.99
C TYR A 13 7.44 30.30 5.06
N TYR A 14 7.58 28.97 5.14
CA TYR A 14 8.54 28.30 6.03
C TYR A 14 9.96 28.18 5.43
N LEU A 15 10.18 28.65 4.19
CA LEU A 15 11.48 28.54 3.51
C LEU A 15 12.36 29.79 3.66
N GLU A 16 11.88 30.85 4.31
CA GLU A 16 12.63 32.09 4.53
C GLU A 16 12.75 32.39 6.03
N THR A 17 13.65 31.68 6.74
CA THR A 17 14.37 32.11 7.97
C THR A 17 14.93 30.88 8.67
N ASP A 18 16.26 30.72 8.65
CA ASP A 18 17.18 29.95 9.54
C ASP A 18 16.67 28.80 10.44
N SER A 19 15.57 28.17 10.08
CA SER A 19 14.85 27.14 10.82
C SER A 19 15.06 25.84 10.08
N SER A 20 15.62 24.86 10.76
CA SER A 20 15.80 23.52 10.21
C SER A 20 14.50 23.02 9.56
N ILE A 21 14.59 22.57 8.30
CA ILE A 21 13.49 21.91 7.57
C ILE A 21 12.99 20.64 8.30
N PHE A 22 13.80 20.11 9.22
CA PHE A 22 13.47 18.96 10.05
C PHE A 22 12.99 19.39 11.44
N ASN A 23 11.93 18.74 11.91
CA ASN A 23 11.36 18.95 13.25
C ASN A 23 11.40 17.64 14.05
N ILE A 24 11.91 17.65 15.28
CA ILE A 24 12.12 16.44 16.10
C ILE A 24 11.25 16.51 17.35
N ASP A 25 10.48 15.45 17.57
CA ASP A 25 9.76 15.25 18.82
C ASP A 25 10.52 14.26 19.71
N HIS A 26 11.14 14.79 20.76
CA HIS A 26 11.88 13.98 21.74
C HIS A 26 10.98 13.14 22.66
N ASN A 27 9.67 13.45 22.72
CA ASN A 27 8.69 12.70 23.50
C ASN A 27 7.96 11.65 22.66
N SER A 28 8.22 11.60 21.36
CA SER A 28 7.62 10.65 20.45
C SER A 28 7.98 9.21 20.83
N PRO A 29 7.06 8.24 20.66
CA PRO A 29 7.40 6.82 20.76
C PRO A 29 8.34 6.36 19.63
N TYR A 30 8.54 7.16 18.58
CA TYR A 30 9.44 6.86 17.48
C TYR A 30 10.87 7.34 17.76
N PRO A 31 11.89 6.48 17.60
CA PRO A 31 13.29 6.90 17.74
C PRO A 31 13.65 8.05 16.80
N ILE A 32 14.49 8.98 17.26
CA ILE A 32 14.89 10.20 16.51
C ILE A 32 15.45 9.87 15.12
N ASN A 33 16.25 8.81 14.98
CA ASN A 33 16.77 8.40 13.68
C ASN A 33 15.65 8.04 12.70
N ILE A 34 14.56 7.42 13.17
CA ILE A 34 13.40 7.08 12.34
C ILE A 34 12.68 8.35 11.92
N GLN A 35 12.44 9.29 12.85
CA GLN A 35 11.78 10.55 12.55
C GLN A 35 12.52 11.32 11.44
N ILE A 36 13.84 11.47 11.54
CA ILE A 36 14.66 12.18 10.56
C ILE A 36 14.64 11.45 9.22
N ARG A 37 14.80 10.12 9.24
CA ARG A 37 14.80 9.32 8.01
C ARG A 37 13.48 9.45 7.26
N GLU A 38 12.35 9.33 7.94
CA GLU A 38 11.04 9.43 7.30
C GLU A 38 10.75 10.87 6.82
N GLN A 39 11.24 11.91 7.51
CA GLN A 39 11.17 13.29 7.01
C GLN A 39 12.00 13.49 5.73
N ILE A 40 13.24 12.97 5.65
CA ILE A 40 14.04 13.04 4.42
C ILE A 40 13.33 12.31 3.27
N LYS A 41 12.80 11.11 3.53
CA LYS A 41 12.02 10.33 2.56
C LYS A 41 10.79 11.10 2.06
N TRP A 42 10.09 11.78 2.97
CA TRP A 42 8.96 12.63 2.62
C TRP A 42 9.38 13.78 1.70
N LEU A 43 10.42 14.53 2.07
CA LEU A 43 10.93 15.66 1.29
C LEU A 43 11.36 15.23 -0.11
N ILE A 44 12.07 14.10 -0.24
CA ILE A 44 12.44 13.53 -1.55
C ILE A 44 11.18 13.10 -2.33
N GLY A 45 10.26 12.39 -1.68
CA GLY A 45 9.00 11.94 -2.28
C GLY A 45 8.13 13.09 -2.80
N LYS A 46 8.15 14.24 -2.12
CA LYS A 46 7.45 15.47 -2.51
C LYS A 46 8.20 16.34 -3.53
N GLY A 47 9.47 16.03 -3.82
CA GLY A 47 10.33 16.87 -4.66
C GLY A 47 10.76 18.17 -3.98
N LEU A 48 10.72 18.23 -2.64
CA LEU A 48 11.28 19.35 -1.86
C LEU A 48 12.79 19.20 -1.65
N LEU A 49 13.30 17.96 -1.76
CA LEU A 49 14.71 17.68 -2.00
C LEU A 49 14.84 17.09 -3.40
N ASN A 50 15.50 17.82 -4.29
CA ASN A 50 15.58 17.50 -5.71
C ASN A 50 16.66 16.45 -6.00
N PRO A 51 16.54 15.67 -7.09
CA PRO A 51 17.61 14.75 -7.50
C PRO A 51 18.96 15.47 -7.64
N GLY A 52 20.00 14.90 -7.06
CA GLY A 52 21.35 15.48 -7.04
C GLY A 52 21.56 16.64 -6.06
N GLU A 53 20.53 17.10 -5.35
CA GLU A 53 20.65 18.15 -4.35
C GLU A 53 21.53 17.71 -3.18
N SER A 54 22.42 18.60 -2.72
CA SER A 54 23.31 18.32 -1.60
C SER A 54 22.57 18.43 -0.26
N LEU A 55 22.71 17.42 0.59
CA LEU A 55 22.25 17.48 1.98
C LEU A 55 23.33 18.13 2.86
N PRO A 56 22.96 18.74 4.01
CA PRO A 56 23.93 19.17 5.01
C PRO A 56 24.84 18.03 5.44
N SER A 57 26.10 18.33 5.75
CA SER A 57 27.01 17.32 6.31
C SER A 57 26.48 16.77 7.63
N THR A 58 26.97 15.59 8.02
CA THR A 58 26.52 14.97 9.28
C THR A 58 26.81 15.84 10.51
N ASN A 59 27.88 16.65 10.48
CA ASN A 59 28.16 17.64 11.51
C ASN A 59 27.19 18.82 11.48
N GLN A 60 26.90 19.36 10.29
CA GLN A 60 25.99 20.50 10.15
C GLN A 60 24.59 20.14 10.64
N LEU A 61 24.03 19.03 10.15
CA LEU A 61 22.67 18.61 10.54
C LEU A 61 22.59 18.23 12.02
N ALA A 62 23.63 17.55 12.55
CA ALA A 62 23.68 17.22 13.97
C ALA A 62 23.69 18.45 14.87
N ASN A 63 24.45 19.49 14.48
CA ASN A 63 24.49 20.76 15.21
C ASN A 63 23.16 21.52 15.09
N GLN A 64 22.58 21.58 13.89
CA GLN A 64 21.28 22.23 13.65
C GLN A 64 20.16 21.61 14.49
N LEU A 65 20.17 20.28 14.64
CA LEU A 65 19.16 19.55 15.38
C LEU A 65 19.53 19.29 16.84
N SER A 66 20.73 19.68 17.29
CA SER A 66 21.25 19.35 18.63
C SER A 66 21.18 17.85 18.97
N ILE A 67 21.56 17.01 18.01
CA ILE A 67 21.53 15.54 18.14
C ILE A 67 22.91 14.92 17.95
N ASN A 68 23.07 13.66 18.36
CA ASN A 68 24.31 12.93 18.16
C ASN A 68 24.61 12.75 16.66
N ARG A 69 25.81 13.19 16.23
CA ARG A 69 26.31 13.02 14.86
C ARG A 69 26.22 11.57 14.35
N ASN A 70 26.48 10.59 15.21
CA ASN A 70 26.39 9.17 14.84
C ASN A 70 24.96 8.77 14.43
N THR A 71 23.94 9.42 15.00
CA THR A 71 22.54 9.23 14.60
C THR A 71 22.31 9.70 13.17
N ILE A 72 22.78 10.90 12.82
CA ILE A 72 22.68 11.40 11.43
C ILE A 72 23.48 10.54 10.47
N GLN A 73 24.69 10.12 10.86
CA GLN A 73 25.50 9.23 10.05
C GLN A 73 24.77 7.91 9.78
N ALA A 74 24.11 7.32 10.76
CA ALA A 74 23.32 6.11 10.59
C ALA A 74 22.13 6.33 9.65
N VAL A 75 21.41 7.47 9.77
CA VAL A 75 20.31 7.83 8.87
C VAL A 75 20.78 7.95 7.42
N TYR A 76 21.88 8.67 7.18
CA TYR A 76 22.41 8.85 5.82
C TYR A 76 22.88 7.52 5.22
N THR A 77 23.53 6.67 6.02
CA THR A 77 23.93 5.33 5.58
C THR A 77 22.72 4.48 5.20
N GLN A 78 21.66 4.47 6.01
CA GLN A 78 20.43 3.73 5.70
C GLN A 78 19.77 4.23 4.41
N LEU A 79 19.63 5.54 4.24
CA LEU A 79 19.03 6.12 3.04
C LEU A 79 19.89 5.88 1.79
N LYS A 80 21.21 5.80 1.94
CA LYS A 80 22.10 5.37 0.87
C LYS A 80 21.85 3.89 0.52
N ASP A 81 21.71 3.03 1.52
CA ASP A 81 21.44 1.60 1.31
C ASP A 81 20.05 1.35 0.68
N GLU A 82 19.08 2.21 0.99
CA GLU A 82 17.76 2.27 0.33
C GLU A 82 17.83 2.85 -1.11
N GLY A 83 18.98 3.38 -1.53
CA GLY A 83 19.20 3.95 -2.85
C GLY A 83 18.67 5.38 -3.03
N LEU A 84 18.33 6.06 -1.93
CA LEU A 84 17.79 7.43 -1.93
C LEU A 84 18.87 8.50 -1.83
N LEU A 85 20.04 8.16 -1.28
CA LEU A 85 21.18 9.06 -1.16
C LEU A 85 22.43 8.49 -1.82
N LEU A 86 23.31 9.39 -2.24
CA LEU A 86 24.66 9.11 -2.73
C LEU A 86 25.67 9.78 -1.81
N ILE A 87 26.54 8.98 -1.19
CA ILE A 87 27.64 9.48 -0.34
C ILE A 87 28.93 9.39 -1.14
N GLN A 88 29.52 10.54 -1.48
CA GLN A 88 30.75 10.64 -2.25
C GLN A 88 31.87 11.26 -1.40
N LYS A 89 33.01 10.55 -1.30
CA LYS A 89 34.18 11.05 -0.56
C LYS A 89 34.66 12.38 -1.15
N GLY A 90 34.76 13.41 -0.32
CA GLY A 90 35.18 14.75 -0.72
C GLY A 90 34.11 15.59 -1.43
N ARG A 91 32.93 15.03 -1.73
CA ARG A 91 31.80 15.75 -2.35
C ARG A 91 30.58 15.85 -1.44
N GLY A 92 30.48 15.03 -0.41
CA GLY A 92 29.37 15.09 0.55
C GLY A 92 28.27 14.09 0.23
N THR A 93 27.06 14.37 0.72
CA THR A 93 25.87 13.51 0.57
C THR A 93 24.87 14.22 -0.33
N HIS A 94 24.33 13.51 -1.32
CA HIS A 94 23.36 14.07 -2.28
C HIS A 94 22.16 13.16 -2.41
N VAL A 95 21.02 13.70 -2.82
CA VAL A 95 19.87 12.91 -3.25
C VAL A 95 20.23 12.10 -4.49
N ALA A 96 19.72 10.88 -4.58
CA ALA A 96 19.86 10.01 -5.74
C ALA A 96 19.22 10.61 -7.00
N ASP A 97 19.40 9.94 -8.15
CA ASP A 97 18.87 10.39 -9.43
C ASP A 97 17.35 10.23 -9.54
N GLU A 98 16.77 10.83 -10.59
CA GLU A 98 15.32 10.80 -10.85
C GLU A 98 14.79 9.36 -10.92
N LYS A 99 15.53 8.44 -11.54
CA LYS A 99 15.13 7.05 -11.70
C LYS A 99 14.99 6.33 -10.35
N ALA A 100 15.91 6.59 -9.42
CA ALA A 100 15.81 6.06 -8.06
C ALA A 100 14.59 6.63 -7.33
N ILE A 101 14.33 7.93 -7.48
CA ILE A 101 13.19 8.61 -6.85
C ILE A 101 11.86 8.11 -7.42
N GLU A 102 11.74 7.91 -8.73
CA GLU A 102 10.55 7.35 -9.37
C GLU A 102 10.24 5.94 -8.84
N LYS A 103 11.27 5.08 -8.74
CA LYS A 103 11.14 3.74 -8.16
C LYS A 103 10.68 3.81 -6.70
N PHE A 104 11.26 4.73 -5.93
CA PHE A 104 10.87 4.97 -4.54
C PHE A 104 9.40 5.38 -4.43
N LYS A 105 8.96 6.38 -5.19
CA LYS A 105 7.56 6.83 -5.22
C LYS A 105 6.60 5.68 -5.57
N ALA A 106 6.93 4.89 -6.60
CA ALA A 106 6.14 3.75 -7.02
C ALA A 106 6.02 2.66 -5.92
N SER A 107 7.07 2.47 -5.13
CA SER A 107 7.11 1.48 -4.04
C SER A 107 6.57 2.01 -2.71
N ASN A 108 6.29 3.31 -2.60
CA ASN A 108 5.83 3.97 -1.38
C ASN A 108 4.54 4.78 -1.63
N PRO A 109 3.46 4.16 -2.15
CA PRO A 109 2.20 4.84 -2.43
C PRO A 109 1.49 5.33 -1.16
N HIS A 110 1.91 4.88 0.02
CA HIS A 110 1.39 5.34 1.30
C HIS A 110 1.75 6.81 1.59
N LEU A 111 2.81 7.38 0.98
CA LEU A 111 3.17 8.78 1.20
C LEU A 111 2.08 9.74 0.70
N PRO A 112 1.68 9.74 -0.59
CA PRO A 112 0.57 10.58 -1.04
C PRO A 112 -0.76 10.23 -0.37
N PHE A 113 -0.97 8.95 0.00
CA PHE A 113 -2.16 8.55 0.76
C PHE A 113 -2.19 9.20 2.15
N ALA A 114 -1.06 9.24 2.87
CA ALA A 114 -0.96 9.92 4.15
C ALA A 114 -1.23 11.42 3.99
N GLU A 115 -0.62 12.09 3.00
CA GLU A 115 -0.88 13.51 2.73
C GLU A 115 -2.38 13.78 2.52
N GLN A 116 -3.01 12.97 1.68
CA GLN A 116 -4.43 13.12 1.38
C GLN A 116 -5.29 12.84 2.61
N SER A 117 -4.98 11.80 3.39
CA SER A 117 -5.72 11.46 4.61
C SER A 117 -5.67 12.59 5.65
N MET A 118 -4.52 13.26 5.80
CA MET A 118 -4.39 14.39 6.72
C MET A 118 -5.18 15.61 6.21
N LYS A 119 -5.21 15.86 4.90
CA LYS A 119 -6.02 16.92 4.28
C LYS A 119 -7.51 16.65 4.44
N ASP A 120 -7.96 15.43 4.14
CA ASP A 120 -9.35 15.03 4.29
C ASP A 120 -9.82 15.17 5.75
N ALA A 121 -8.98 14.76 6.71
CA ALA A 121 -9.28 14.94 8.13
C ALA A 121 -9.41 16.43 8.50
N ALA A 122 -8.48 17.28 8.02
CA ALA A 122 -8.52 18.71 8.26
C ALA A 122 -9.74 19.39 7.60
N ASP A 123 -10.09 19.02 6.38
CA ASP A 123 -11.25 19.53 5.64
C ASP A 123 -12.58 19.18 6.33
N LEU A 124 -12.62 18.04 7.02
CA LEU A 124 -13.73 17.61 7.88
C LEU A 124 -13.72 18.27 9.28
N GLY A 125 -12.70 19.07 9.59
CA GLY A 125 -12.56 19.75 10.88
C GLY A 125 -12.06 18.86 12.02
N TYR A 126 -11.45 17.72 11.70
CA TYR A 126 -10.85 16.84 12.71
C TYR A 126 -9.46 17.31 13.11
N ASP A 127 -9.12 17.10 14.38
CA ASP A 127 -7.75 17.18 14.85
C ASP A 127 -6.96 15.99 14.30
N VAL A 128 -6.01 16.29 13.43
CA VAL A 128 -5.18 15.31 12.74
C VAL A 128 -4.39 14.45 13.73
N GLU A 129 -3.89 15.02 14.83
CA GLU A 129 -3.14 14.26 15.83
C GLU A 129 -4.03 13.24 16.56
N GLN A 130 -5.30 13.60 16.83
CA GLN A 130 -6.27 12.68 17.42
C GLN A 130 -6.67 11.57 16.45
N VAL A 131 -6.78 11.86 15.16
CA VAL A 131 -7.01 10.84 14.12
C VAL A 131 -5.86 9.84 14.08
N LEU A 132 -4.61 10.32 14.09
CA LEU A 132 -3.42 9.46 14.12
C LEU A 132 -3.35 8.60 15.38
N LEU A 133 -3.63 9.19 16.55
CA LEU A 133 -3.66 8.47 17.82
C LEU A 133 -4.76 7.39 17.84
N SER A 134 -5.93 7.72 17.29
CA SER A 134 -7.05 6.77 17.16
C SER A 134 -6.71 5.62 16.22
N ALA A 135 -6.04 5.89 15.10
CA ALA A 135 -5.54 4.87 14.18
C ALA A 135 -4.49 3.96 14.84
N TYR A 136 -3.57 4.53 15.61
CA TYR A 136 -2.59 3.77 16.40
C TYR A 136 -3.30 2.84 17.41
N ALA A 137 -4.27 3.37 18.16
CA ALA A 137 -5.05 2.58 19.11
C ALA A 137 -5.81 1.42 18.43
N TYR A 138 -6.43 1.68 17.28
CA TYR A 138 -7.08 0.66 16.47
C TYR A 138 -6.10 -0.47 16.10
N ILE A 139 -4.93 -0.14 15.57
CA ILE A 139 -3.92 -1.15 15.18
C ILE A 139 -3.47 -1.98 16.38
N LYS A 140 -3.34 -1.37 17.57
CA LYS A 140 -2.96 -2.08 18.78
C LYS A 140 -4.04 -3.02 19.32
N LEU A 141 -5.31 -2.69 19.14
CA LEU A 141 -6.43 -3.49 19.62
C LEU A 141 -6.86 -4.58 18.63
N PHE A 142 -6.86 -4.25 17.34
CA PHE A 142 -7.46 -5.09 16.29
C PHE A 142 -6.44 -5.63 15.29
N GLY A 143 -5.17 -5.22 15.40
CA GLY A 143 -4.13 -5.55 14.42
C GLY A 143 -4.23 -4.70 13.15
N GLN A 144 -3.40 -5.03 12.15
CA GLN A 144 -3.54 -4.43 10.83
C GLN A 144 -4.77 -5.04 10.13
N PRO A 145 -5.61 -4.24 9.47
CA PRO A 145 -6.68 -4.76 8.62
C PRO A 145 -6.05 -5.70 7.59
N MET A 146 -6.26 -7.00 7.75
CA MET A 146 -5.78 -7.96 6.75
C MET A 146 -6.68 -7.82 5.52
N VAL A 147 -6.10 -7.46 4.39
CA VAL A 147 -6.77 -7.68 3.10
C VAL A 147 -6.87 -9.19 2.93
N LYS A 148 -8.03 -9.77 3.28
CA LYS A 148 -8.31 -11.18 3.02
C LYS A 148 -8.29 -11.35 1.51
N ARG A 149 -7.26 -12.00 0.95
CA ARG A 149 -7.33 -12.46 -0.45
C ARG A 149 -8.46 -13.46 -0.53
N SER A 150 -9.51 -13.13 -1.27
CA SER A 150 -10.60 -14.06 -1.47
C SER A 150 -10.06 -15.33 -2.13
N ARG A 151 -10.52 -16.49 -1.69
CA ARG A 151 -10.21 -17.77 -2.32
C ARG A 151 -11.30 -18.08 -3.33
N TYR A 152 -10.94 -18.09 -4.61
CA TYR A 152 -11.83 -18.41 -5.71
C TYR A 152 -11.58 -19.86 -6.13
N LEU A 153 -12.63 -20.69 -6.09
CA LEU A 153 -12.58 -22.04 -6.63
C LEU A 153 -13.23 -22.04 -8.02
N PHE A 154 -12.47 -22.44 -9.03
CA PHE A 154 -12.95 -22.65 -10.38
C PHE A 154 -13.26 -24.14 -10.60
N VAL A 155 -14.54 -24.51 -10.71
CA VAL A 155 -14.99 -25.89 -10.92
C VAL A 155 -15.35 -26.10 -12.39
N GLU A 156 -14.67 -27.05 -13.02
CA GLU A 156 -14.74 -27.28 -14.46
C GLU A 156 -14.64 -28.79 -14.80
N CYS A 157 -14.65 -29.20 -16.07
CA CYS A 157 -14.60 -30.63 -16.43
C CYS A 157 -13.69 -31.00 -17.62
N LYS A 158 -13.06 -29.99 -18.23
CA LYS A 158 -12.05 -29.98 -19.30
C LYS A 158 -11.09 -28.77 -19.19
N ILE A 159 -9.88 -29.01 -18.70
CA ILE A 159 -8.79 -28.02 -18.50
C ILE A 159 -8.55 -27.10 -19.70
N SER A 160 -8.66 -27.61 -20.93
CA SER A 160 -8.41 -26.85 -22.17
C SER A 160 -9.41 -25.73 -22.45
N ALA A 161 -10.64 -25.82 -21.93
CA ALA A 161 -11.65 -24.78 -22.06
C ALA A 161 -11.48 -23.66 -21.01
N CYS A 162 -10.64 -23.87 -19.99
CA CYS A 162 -10.58 -23.05 -18.79
C CYS A 162 -9.50 -21.97 -18.83
N VAL A 163 -8.49 -22.16 -19.67
CA VAL A 163 -7.36 -21.23 -19.79
C VAL A 163 -7.83 -19.79 -20.01
N PHE A 164 -8.82 -19.59 -20.89
CA PHE A 164 -9.35 -18.25 -21.18
C PHE A 164 -10.08 -17.60 -20.00
N TYR A 165 -10.83 -18.38 -19.22
CA TYR A 165 -11.53 -17.87 -18.03
C TYR A 165 -10.54 -17.57 -16.90
N LEU A 166 -9.60 -18.48 -16.64
CA LEU A 166 -8.59 -18.33 -15.61
C LEU A 166 -7.66 -17.15 -15.87
N ASP A 167 -7.25 -16.93 -17.12
CA ASP A 167 -6.43 -15.78 -17.49
C ASP A 167 -7.18 -14.46 -17.29
N GLU A 168 -8.48 -14.42 -17.61
CA GLU A 168 -9.32 -13.23 -17.40
C GLU A 168 -9.54 -12.96 -15.90
N ILE A 169 -9.83 -14.00 -15.10
CA ILE A 169 -9.97 -13.88 -13.65
C ILE A 169 -8.65 -13.37 -13.04
N LYS A 170 -7.50 -13.99 -13.38
CA LYS A 170 -6.17 -13.56 -12.89
C LYS A 170 -5.83 -12.12 -13.25
N LYS A 171 -6.27 -11.61 -14.40
CA LYS A 171 -6.08 -10.20 -14.78
C LYS A 171 -6.93 -9.24 -13.97
N MET A 172 -8.05 -9.71 -13.43
CA MET A 172 -9.07 -8.86 -12.80
C MET A 172 -9.16 -9.04 -11.28
N THR A 173 -8.43 -9.97 -10.66
CA THR A 173 -8.43 -10.17 -9.22
C THR A 173 -7.08 -10.62 -8.67
N ASP A 174 -6.79 -10.23 -7.43
CA ASP A 174 -5.66 -10.73 -6.62
C ASP A 174 -6.03 -11.95 -5.76
N ALA A 175 -7.19 -12.55 -6.02
CA ALA A 175 -7.69 -13.75 -5.36
C ALA A 175 -6.72 -14.93 -5.53
N GLU A 176 -6.69 -15.80 -4.52
CA GLU A 176 -6.09 -17.13 -4.66
C GLU A 176 -7.05 -17.98 -5.49
N ILE A 177 -6.61 -18.43 -6.67
CA ILE A 177 -7.45 -19.19 -7.59
C ILE A 177 -7.03 -20.66 -7.56
N ILE A 178 -7.97 -21.52 -7.19
CA ILE A 178 -7.84 -22.98 -7.25
C ILE A 178 -8.72 -23.48 -8.38
N SER A 179 -8.22 -24.42 -9.19
CA SER A 179 -8.98 -25.02 -10.28
C SER A 179 -9.14 -26.51 -10.03
N ILE A 180 -10.37 -27.01 -10.16
CA ILE A 180 -10.71 -28.42 -9.95
C ILE A 180 -11.50 -28.95 -11.14
N ASP A 181 -11.10 -30.14 -11.61
CA ASP A 181 -11.85 -30.90 -12.59
C ASP A 181 -12.83 -31.86 -11.89
N VAL A 182 -14.12 -31.53 -11.99
CA VAL A 182 -15.24 -32.25 -11.40
C VAL A 182 -15.37 -33.71 -11.87
N ASN A 183 -14.70 -34.10 -12.97
CA ASN A 183 -14.73 -35.47 -13.47
C ASN A 183 -13.59 -36.32 -12.93
N SER A 184 -12.48 -35.71 -12.51
CA SER A 184 -11.29 -36.41 -12.01
C SER A 184 -11.09 -36.27 -10.50
N THR A 185 -11.86 -35.41 -9.83
CA THR A 185 -11.81 -35.20 -8.38
C THR A 185 -12.92 -35.96 -7.64
N SER A 186 -12.60 -36.47 -6.45
CA SER A 186 -13.56 -37.17 -5.59
C SER A 186 -14.66 -36.22 -5.07
N VAL A 187 -15.82 -36.76 -4.71
CA VAL A 187 -16.94 -35.95 -4.19
C VAL A 187 -16.56 -35.30 -2.85
N GLU A 188 -15.84 -36.04 -2.00
CA GLU A 188 -15.38 -35.55 -0.70
C GLU A 188 -14.42 -34.35 -0.86
N GLU A 189 -13.44 -34.47 -1.75
CA GLU A 189 -12.47 -33.40 -2.04
C GLU A 189 -13.14 -32.18 -2.67
N LEU A 190 -14.08 -32.39 -3.59
CA LEU A 190 -14.84 -31.30 -4.21
C LEU A 190 -15.67 -30.52 -3.19
N ASN A 191 -16.34 -31.22 -2.26
CA ASN A 191 -17.12 -30.59 -1.19
C ASN A 191 -16.22 -29.79 -0.25
N GLU A 192 -15.06 -30.33 0.13
CA GLU A 192 -14.10 -29.63 0.98
C GLU A 192 -13.65 -28.31 0.33
N GLU A 193 -13.31 -28.36 -0.95
CA GLU A 193 -12.82 -27.20 -1.69
C GLU A 193 -13.90 -26.15 -1.92
N ILE A 194 -15.14 -26.56 -2.22
CA ILE A 194 -16.31 -25.66 -2.29
C ILE A 194 -16.53 -24.95 -0.96
N ASN A 195 -16.40 -25.67 0.15
CA ASN A 195 -16.59 -25.10 1.49
C ASN A 195 -15.50 -24.08 1.84
N ARG A 196 -14.25 -24.33 1.45
CA ARG A 196 -13.10 -23.44 1.72
C ARG A 196 -13.07 -22.19 0.83
N ALA A 197 -13.74 -22.22 -0.32
CA ALA A 197 -13.82 -21.08 -1.22
C ALA A 197 -14.75 -19.98 -0.69
N ASP A 198 -14.33 -18.72 -0.85
CA ASP A 198 -15.20 -17.56 -0.64
C ASP A 198 -16.18 -17.43 -1.82
N ILE A 199 -15.72 -17.71 -3.04
CA ILE A 199 -16.50 -17.68 -4.28
C ILE A 199 -16.20 -18.92 -5.11
N VAL A 200 -17.25 -19.57 -5.60
CA VAL A 200 -17.14 -20.66 -6.58
C VAL A 200 -17.51 -20.13 -7.94
N VAL A 201 -16.63 -20.29 -8.92
CA VAL A 201 -16.89 -19.98 -10.32
C VAL A 201 -17.00 -21.31 -11.05
N THR A 202 -18.07 -21.49 -11.82
CA THR A 202 -18.27 -22.72 -12.60
C THR A 202 -18.92 -22.42 -13.93
N ARG A 203 -18.87 -23.36 -14.86
CA ARG A 203 -19.55 -23.19 -16.14
C ARG A 203 -21.06 -23.30 -15.97
N ALA A 204 -21.82 -22.63 -16.84
CA ALA A 204 -23.28 -22.67 -16.80
C ALA A 204 -23.87 -24.09 -16.82
N ASP A 205 -23.26 -25.01 -17.58
CA ASP A 205 -23.69 -26.41 -17.68
C ASP A 205 -23.37 -27.25 -16.42
N LEU A 206 -22.51 -26.76 -15.54
CA LEU A 206 -22.12 -27.42 -14.29
C LEU A 206 -22.77 -26.78 -13.06
N TYR A 207 -23.49 -25.66 -13.21
CA TYR A 207 -24.02 -24.88 -12.11
C TYR A 207 -24.86 -25.71 -11.13
N ASP A 208 -25.87 -26.42 -11.63
CA ASP A 208 -26.76 -27.23 -10.78
C ASP A 208 -26.01 -28.37 -10.07
N LYS A 209 -25.02 -28.95 -10.75
CA LYS A 209 -24.16 -30.01 -10.19
C LYS A 209 -23.32 -29.45 -9.04
N VAL A 210 -22.66 -28.31 -9.23
CA VAL A 210 -21.84 -27.65 -8.21
C VAL A 210 -22.68 -27.13 -7.05
N LYS A 211 -23.87 -26.59 -7.34
CA LYS A 211 -24.81 -26.13 -6.32
C LYS A 211 -25.31 -27.30 -5.46
N GLY A 212 -25.58 -28.46 -6.06
CA GLY A 212 -25.95 -29.66 -5.32
C GLY A 212 -24.87 -30.21 -4.37
N PHE A 213 -23.60 -29.86 -4.60
CA PHE A 213 -22.48 -30.19 -3.72
C PHE A 213 -22.25 -29.17 -2.61
N SER A 214 -22.76 -27.95 -2.77
CA SER A 214 -22.68 -26.93 -1.73
C SER A 214 -23.70 -27.22 -0.64
N GLN A 215 -23.24 -27.43 0.59
CA GLN A 215 -24.11 -27.58 1.76
C GLN A 215 -24.52 -26.23 2.39
N ASP A 216 -24.05 -25.13 1.82
CA ASP A 216 -24.25 -23.77 2.28
C ASP A 216 -25.10 -22.99 1.25
N ASP A 217 -26.37 -22.75 1.56
CA ASP A 217 -27.30 -22.02 0.70
C ASP A 217 -26.88 -20.57 0.44
N HIS A 218 -25.96 -20.02 1.25
CA HIS A 218 -25.41 -18.68 1.10
C HIS A 218 -24.07 -18.65 0.33
N LYS A 219 -23.56 -19.81 -0.13
CA LYS A 219 -22.33 -19.85 -0.93
C LYS A 219 -22.51 -19.09 -2.23
N THR A 220 -21.59 -18.16 -2.52
CA THR A 220 -21.62 -17.40 -3.77
C THR A 220 -21.08 -18.27 -4.90
N ILE A 221 -21.99 -18.77 -5.75
CA ILE A 221 -21.67 -19.57 -6.93
C ILE A 221 -22.00 -18.76 -8.19
N ILE A 222 -21.00 -18.58 -9.04
CA ILE A 222 -21.06 -17.77 -10.27
C ILE A 222 -20.96 -18.68 -11.48
N SER A 223 -21.98 -18.66 -12.33
CA SER A 223 -21.95 -19.35 -13.62
C SER A 223 -21.33 -18.47 -14.70
N VAL A 224 -20.36 -18.99 -15.45
CA VAL A 224 -19.77 -18.33 -16.62
C VAL A 224 -20.11 -19.11 -17.89
N GLY A 225 -20.64 -18.43 -18.91
CA GLY A 225 -20.92 -19.01 -20.23
C GLY A 225 -19.96 -18.52 -21.31
N SER A 226 -19.30 -17.38 -21.06
CA SER A 226 -18.35 -16.73 -21.95
C SER A 226 -17.33 -15.88 -21.18
N THR A 227 -16.23 -15.48 -21.82
CA THR A 227 -15.22 -14.61 -21.21
C THR A 227 -15.76 -13.24 -20.83
N LYS A 228 -16.77 -12.72 -21.53
CA LYS A 228 -17.43 -11.44 -21.19
C LYS A 228 -18.18 -11.51 -19.86
N ASP A 229 -18.70 -12.68 -19.50
CA ASP A 229 -19.46 -12.87 -18.26
C ASP A 229 -18.53 -12.73 -17.05
N VAL A 230 -17.29 -13.23 -17.15
CA VAL A 230 -16.27 -13.10 -16.10
C VAL A 230 -16.03 -11.64 -15.76
N SER A 231 -15.78 -10.80 -16.76
CA SER A 231 -15.42 -9.40 -16.54
C SER A 231 -16.58 -8.59 -15.94
N LEU A 232 -17.83 -8.94 -16.24
CA LEU A 232 -19.01 -8.31 -15.66
C LEU A 232 -19.24 -8.77 -14.21
N LEU A 233 -19.15 -10.08 -13.97
CA LEU A 233 -19.43 -10.68 -12.66
C LEU A 233 -18.37 -10.30 -11.62
N LEU A 234 -17.10 -10.26 -12.01
CA LEU A 234 -16.02 -9.82 -11.11
C LEU A 234 -16.09 -8.32 -10.77
N LYS A 235 -16.65 -7.48 -11.67
CA LYS A 235 -16.91 -6.07 -11.34
C LYS A 235 -18.01 -5.93 -10.28
N MET A 236 -19.02 -6.80 -10.31
CA MET A 236 -20.11 -6.76 -9.33
C MET A 236 -19.69 -7.22 -7.93
N LEU A 237 -18.64 -8.04 -7.82
CA LEU A 237 -18.10 -8.55 -6.56
C LEU A 237 -17.12 -7.60 -5.86
N ARG A 238 -16.73 -6.49 -6.49
CA ARG A 238 -15.81 -5.49 -5.92
C ARG A 238 -16.49 -4.43 -5.03
N HIS A 239 -17.79 -4.60 -4.75
CA HIS A 239 -18.59 -3.68 -3.93
C HIS A 239 -18.99 -4.31 -2.60
#